data_AF-A0A1J7JP32-F1
#
_entry.id   AF-A0A1J7JP32-F1
#
_cell.length_a   1.000
_cell.length_b   1.000
_cell.length_c   1.000
_cell.angle_alpha   90.00
_cell.angle_beta   90.00
_cell.angle_gamma   90.00
#
_symmetry.space_group_name_H-M   'P 1'
#
loop_
_entity.id
_entity.type
_entity.pdbx_description
1 polymer ?
#
loop_
_entity_poly.entity_id
_entity_poly.type
_entity_poly.pdbx_seq_one_letter_code
_entity_poly.pdbx_strand_id
1 'polypeptide(L)'
;MSNDKVEIVIVPGSFATTPPYEVLVKGLKAKGYNARVVGLLSVNDGTRLPPATMQDDAAEIRSAVQSILDDPETPRNVVLAVHSYAGVPGTEAVKGLSKADRSAKGKDTAVVGLLYMAGFLPQEGQCVRDLMSKDVPEEFKHPSPGIYYPATPVEYASFVFNDVEDPAEALRLHASFSRHSADSYDGKLSYAAWKDISSVQILPSIDMVIPVAGQEAMFEKAKEVAPEKMKQVIFEGAGHCFCLHGKWVERTVDEMIKLAEANL
;
A
#
# COMPACT_ATOMS: atom_id res chain seq x y z
N MET A 1 7.84 1.97 25.79
CA MET A 1 7.59 0.53 25.49
C MET A 1 8.13 0.23 24.08
N SER A 2 8.13 -1.01 23.56
CA SER A 2 8.54 -1.27 22.16
C SER A 2 7.68 -0.48 21.17
N ASN A 3 6.41 -0.24 21.50
CA ASN A 3 5.44 0.47 20.67
C ASN A 3 5.85 1.92 20.37
N ASP A 4 6.57 2.60 21.27
CA ASP A 4 7.04 3.98 21.05
C ASP A 4 8.22 4.06 20.09
N LYS A 5 8.87 2.93 19.79
CA LYS A 5 10.03 2.84 18.88
C LYS A 5 9.65 2.60 17.43
N VAL A 6 8.36 2.54 17.12
CA VAL A 6 7.85 2.31 15.77
C VAL A 6 6.67 3.21 15.48
N GLU A 7 6.56 3.63 14.24
CA GLU A 7 5.38 4.27 13.71
C GLU A 7 4.93 3.53 12.44
N ILE A 8 3.62 3.33 12.32
CA ILE A 8 3.03 2.63 11.18
C ILE A 8 2.50 3.66 10.19
N VAL A 9 3.05 3.62 8.98
CA VAL A 9 2.64 4.49 7.88
C VAL A 9 1.73 3.70 6.95
N ILE A 10 0.52 4.19 6.74
CA ILE A 10 -0.49 3.56 5.89
C ILE A 10 -0.62 4.36 4.59
N VAL A 11 -0.55 3.71 3.45
CA VAL A 11 -0.67 4.36 2.13
C VAL A 11 -1.88 3.78 1.39
N PRO A 12 -2.88 4.61 1.03
CA PRO A 12 -4.06 4.21 0.28
C PRO A 12 -3.78 3.65 -1.11
N GLY A 13 -4.75 2.91 -1.63
CA GLY A 13 -4.72 2.40 -3.01
C GLY A 13 -5.19 3.41 -4.05
N SER A 14 -5.28 2.95 -5.30
CA SER A 14 -5.74 3.77 -6.43
C SER A 14 -7.11 4.39 -6.18
N PHE A 15 -7.28 5.65 -6.61
CA PHE A 15 -8.50 6.46 -6.45
C PHE A 15 -8.90 6.76 -5.01
N ALA A 16 -8.48 5.97 -4.03
CA ALA A 16 -8.90 6.10 -2.64
C ALA A 16 -8.22 7.31 -1.96
N THR A 17 -9.04 8.13 -1.29
CA THR A 17 -8.54 9.21 -0.44
C THR A 17 -8.14 8.68 0.95
N THR A 18 -7.51 9.52 1.77
CA THR A 18 -7.02 9.12 3.10
C THR A 18 -8.11 8.92 4.17
N PRO A 19 -9.25 9.64 4.23
CA PRO A 19 -10.17 9.57 5.36
C PRO A 19 -10.71 8.16 5.71
N PRO A 20 -11.04 7.27 4.75
CA PRO A 20 -11.45 5.90 5.08
C PRO A 20 -10.40 5.10 5.86
N TYR A 21 -9.11 5.35 5.65
CA TYR A 21 -8.02 4.60 6.30
C TYR A 21 -7.78 5.02 7.76
N GLU A 22 -8.41 6.11 8.22
CA GLU A 22 -8.33 6.55 9.62
C GLU A 22 -8.90 5.51 10.61
N VAL A 23 -9.72 4.57 10.13
CA VAL A 23 -10.17 3.43 10.96
C VAL A 23 -8.99 2.58 11.45
N LEU A 24 -7.96 2.38 10.61
CA LEU A 24 -6.75 1.65 10.95
C LEU A 24 -5.88 2.45 11.92
N VAL A 25 -5.73 3.76 11.70
CA VAL A 25 -5.01 4.65 12.62
C VAL A 25 -5.64 4.64 14.01
N LYS A 26 -6.97 4.73 14.08
CA LYS A 26 -7.71 4.65 15.36
C LYS A 26 -7.49 3.29 16.04
N GLY A 27 -7.54 2.19 15.28
CA GLY A 27 -7.27 0.85 15.81
C GLY A 27 -5.86 0.71 16.37
N LEU A 28 -4.84 1.21 15.66
CA LEU A 28 -3.45 1.20 16.10
C LEU A 28 -3.23 2.05 17.36
N LYS A 29 -3.79 3.26 17.39
CA LYS A 29 -3.71 4.15 18.56
C LYS A 29 -4.38 3.55 19.79
N ALA A 30 -5.52 2.86 19.62
CA ALA A 30 -6.18 2.14 20.70
C ALA A 30 -5.31 1.02 21.29
N LYS A 31 -4.36 0.47 20.51
CA LYS A 31 -3.36 -0.51 20.95
C LYS A 31 -2.01 0.13 21.33
N GLY A 32 -1.94 1.46 21.42
CA GLY A 32 -0.76 2.20 21.88
C GLY A 32 0.35 2.38 20.83
N TYR A 33 0.04 2.25 19.53
CA TYR A 33 0.99 2.48 18.44
C TYR A 33 0.79 3.86 17.81
N ASN A 34 1.90 4.50 17.43
CA ASN A 34 1.87 5.67 16.56
C ASN A 34 1.53 5.23 15.13
N ALA A 35 0.63 5.96 14.48
CA ALA A 35 0.25 5.68 13.10
C ALA A 35 -0.25 6.93 12.38
N ARG A 36 -0.06 6.96 11.07
CA ARG A 36 -0.60 7.99 10.18
C ARG A 36 -0.92 7.43 8.80
N VAL A 37 -1.81 8.12 8.09
CA VAL A 37 -2.07 7.87 6.67
C VAL A 37 -1.29 8.89 5.83
N VAL A 38 -0.64 8.45 4.76
CA VAL A 38 0.03 9.30 3.77
C VAL A 38 -0.72 9.17 2.46
N GLY A 39 -1.22 10.29 1.93
CA GLY A 39 -1.92 10.32 0.64
C GLY A 39 -0.95 10.22 -0.54
N LEU A 40 -1.50 9.87 -1.71
CA LEU A 40 -0.79 9.85 -2.98
C LEU A 40 -1.03 11.19 -3.71
N LEU A 41 0.01 11.77 -4.31
CA LEU A 41 -0.12 12.98 -5.13
C LEU A 41 -0.88 12.68 -6.43
N SER A 42 -0.82 11.44 -6.89
CA SER A 42 -1.54 10.95 -8.06
C SER A 42 -3.05 10.87 -7.85
N VAL A 43 -3.53 10.89 -6.60
CA VAL A 43 -4.95 10.91 -6.24
C VAL A 43 -5.35 12.32 -5.79
N ASN A 44 -6.06 13.04 -6.65
CA ASN A 44 -6.52 14.40 -6.39
C ASN A 44 -7.83 14.68 -7.14
N ASP A 45 -8.26 15.94 -7.23
CA ASP A 45 -9.49 16.34 -7.92
C ASP A 45 -9.40 16.34 -9.47
N GLY A 46 -8.24 15.93 -10.02
CA GLY A 46 -7.94 15.90 -11.45
C GLY A 46 -7.33 17.19 -11.98
N THR A 47 -6.96 18.13 -11.12
CA THR A 47 -6.49 19.47 -11.54
C THR A 47 -4.97 19.65 -11.50
N ARG A 48 -4.21 18.78 -10.81
CA ARG A 48 -2.74 18.86 -10.78
C ARG A 48 -2.17 18.54 -12.16
N LEU A 49 -1.41 19.47 -12.73
CA LEU A 49 -0.73 19.33 -14.02
C LEU A 49 0.78 19.67 -13.90
N PRO A 50 1.68 18.83 -14.46
CA PRO A 50 1.39 17.52 -15.03
C PRO A 50 0.80 16.56 -13.96
N PRO A 51 0.01 15.55 -14.35
CA PRO A 51 -0.45 14.52 -13.42
C PRO A 51 0.73 13.87 -12.70
N ALA A 52 0.52 13.43 -11.46
CA ALA A 52 1.62 12.87 -10.68
C ALA A 52 2.03 11.50 -11.21
N THR A 53 3.34 11.24 -11.16
CA THR A 53 3.92 9.96 -11.56
C THR A 53 4.06 9.02 -10.35
N MET A 54 4.39 7.75 -10.60
CA MET A 54 4.76 6.80 -9.52
C MET A 54 5.94 7.35 -8.70
N GLN A 55 6.89 8.01 -9.34
CA GLN A 55 8.06 8.59 -8.67
C GLN A 55 7.68 9.78 -7.78
N ASP A 56 6.69 10.59 -8.18
CA ASP A 56 6.17 11.65 -7.31
C ASP A 56 5.53 11.07 -6.05
N ASP A 57 4.72 10.01 -6.19
CA ASP A 57 4.13 9.30 -5.06
C ASP A 57 5.20 8.65 -4.17
N ALA A 58 6.20 8.01 -4.77
CA ALA A 58 7.31 7.42 -4.04
C ALA A 58 8.10 8.49 -3.26
N ALA A 59 8.30 9.68 -3.83
CA ALA A 59 8.96 10.79 -3.16
C ALA A 59 8.13 11.32 -1.97
N GLU A 60 6.81 11.43 -2.11
CA GLU A 60 5.91 11.84 -1.03
C GLU A 60 5.93 10.84 0.13
N ILE A 61 5.77 9.55 -0.16
CA ILE A 61 5.87 8.47 0.83
C ILE A 61 7.23 8.50 1.52
N ARG A 62 8.30 8.63 0.72
CA ARG A 62 9.68 8.67 1.24
C ARG A 62 9.88 9.85 2.18
N SER A 63 9.40 11.04 1.82
CA SER A 63 9.49 12.23 2.66
C SER A 63 8.83 12.00 4.01
N ALA A 64 7.61 11.45 4.02
CA ALA A 64 6.89 11.12 5.25
C ALA A 64 7.66 10.09 6.10
N VAL A 65 8.16 9.01 5.49
CA VAL A 65 8.94 7.99 6.19
C VAL A 65 10.23 8.56 6.77
N GLN A 66 11.00 9.32 5.98
CA GLN A 66 12.24 9.94 6.46
C GLN A 66 12.00 10.94 7.58
N SER A 67 10.87 11.67 7.55
CA SER A 67 10.50 12.59 8.65
C SER A 67 10.37 11.89 10.01
N ILE A 68 9.97 10.60 10.00
CA ILE A 68 9.84 9.77 11.20
C ILE A 68 11.19 9.16 11.60
N LEU A 69 11.91 8.61 10.63
CA LEU A 69 13.20 7.95 10.87
C LEU A 69 14.25 8.94 11.39
N ASP A 70 14.28 10.14 10.83
CA ASP A 70 15.28 11.17 11.11
C ASP A 70 14.71 12.30 12.01
N ASP A 71 13.58 12.06 12.69
CA ASP A 71 13.02 12.99 13.68
C ASP A 71 14.08 13.32 14.76
N PRO A 72 14.37 14.60 15.04
CA PRO A 72 15.46 14.98 15.93
C PRO A 72 15.14 14.73 17.41
N GLU A 73 13.88 14.62 17.79
CA GLU A 73 13.45 14.49 19.19
C GLU A 73 13.04 13.05 19.52
N THR A 74 12.31 12.42 18.60
CA THR A 74 11.66 11.14 18.79
C THR A 74 11.81 10.24 17.54
N PRO A 75 13.04 9.93 17.09
CA PRO A 75 13.24 9.07 15.93
C PRO A 75 12.67 7.68 16.18
N ARG A 76 11.87 7.18 15.23
CA ARG A 76 11.21 5.87 15.31
C ARG A 76 11.56 5.02 14.10
N ASN A 77 11.52 3.70 14.25
CA ASN A 77 11.46 2.79 13.11
C ASN A 77 10.11 2.92 12.40
N VAL A 78 10.02 2.43 11.17
CA VAL A 78 8.78 2.47 10.39
C VAL A 78 8.37 1.08 9.92
N VAL A 79 7.08 0.77 10.08
CA VAL A 79 6.41 -0.26 9.27
C VAL A 79 5.56 0.46 8.23
N LEU A 80 5.76 0.13 6.96
CA LEU A 80 5.01 0.73 5.86
C LEU A 80 3.96 -0.27 5.37
N ALA A 81 2.69 0.08 5.53
CA ALA A 81 1.55 -0.70 5.07
C ALA A 81 0.96 -0.06 3.81
N VAL A 82 0.97 -0.80 2.71
CA VAL A 82 0.61 -0.31 1.37
C VAL A 82 -0.58 -1.09 0.83
N HIS A 83 -1.62 -0.37 0.41
CA HIS A 83 -2.82 -0.96 -0.16
C HIS A 83 -2.81 -0.88 -1.69
N SER A 84 -3.15 -1.98 -2.37
CA SER A 84 -3.39 -1.98 -3.82
C SER A 84 -2.21 -1.36 -4.61
N TYR A 85 -2.48 -0.33 -5.41
CA TYR A 85 -1.50 0.47 -6.15
C TYR A 85 -0.29 0.91 -5.34
N ALA A 86 -0.47 1.32 -4.08
CA ALA A 86 0.62 1.82 -3.25
C ALA A 86 1.73 0.79 -3.02
N GLY A 87 1.48 -0.49 -3.31
CA GLY A 87 2.50 -1.52 -3.36
C GLY A 87 3.69 -1.14 -4.24
N VAL A 88 3.48 -0.44 -5.36
CA VAL A 88 4.57 -0.02 -6.26
C VAL A 88 5.36 1.20 -5.71
N PRO A 89 4.77 2.40 -5.55
CA PRO A 89 5.51 3.56 -5.07
C PRO A 89 5.99 3.40 -3.63
N GLY A 90 5.29 2.65 -2.77
CA GLY A 90 5.74 2.36 -1.42
C GLY A 90 6.99 1.46 -1.38
N THR A 91 7.08 0.48 -2.28
CA THR A 91 8.28 -0.35 -2.45
C THR A 91 9.46 0.50 -2.94
N GLU A 92 9.23 1.39 -3.91
CA GLU A 92 10.25 2.31 -4.41
C GLU A 92 10.73 3.30 -3.32
N ALA A 93 9.80 3.87 -2.56
CA ALA A 93 10.04 4.92 -1.58
C ALA A 93 11.09 4.54 -0.52
N VAL A 94 11.13 3.26 -0.16
CA VAL A 94 11.97 2.75 0.94
C VAL A 94 13.36 2.27 0.50
N LYS A 95 13.74 2.51 -0.76
CA LYS A 95 15.09 2.24 -1.27
C LYS A 95 16.17 2.85 -0.38
N GLY A 96 17.09 2.03 0.09
CA GLY A 96 18.19 2.49 0.95
C GLY A 96 17.77 2.89 2.37
N LEU A 97 16.56 2.51 2.81
CA LEU A 97 16.03 2.75 4.16
C LEU A 97 15.92 1.46 5.01
N SER A 98 16.47 0.34 4.53
CA SER A 98 16.56 -0.90 5.30
C SER A 98 17.47 -0.73 6.52
N LYS A 99 17.36 -1.66 7.48
CA LYS A 99 18.25 -1.68 8.67
C LYS A 99 19.72 -1.74 8.26
N ALA A 100 20.08 -2.57 7.28
CA ALA A 100 21.45 -2.69 6.80
C ALA A 100 21.96 -1.38 6.18
N ASP A 101 21.17 -0.75 5.30
CA ASP A 101 21.55 0.49 4.61
C ASP A 101 21.70 1.66 5.56
N ARG A 102 20.83 1.75 6.57
CA ARG A 102 20.83 2.86 7.53
C ARG A 102 21.89 2.68 8.61
N SER A 103 22.10 1.47 9.13
CA SER A 103 23.21 1.20 10.05
C SER A 103 24.57 1.43 9.40
N ALA A 104 24.74 1.13 8.11
CA ALA A 104 25.96 1.46 7.36
C ALA A 104 26.25 2.98 7.28
N LYS A 105 25.24 3.82 7.53
CA LYS A 105 25.33 5.29 7.59
C LYS A 105 25.32 5.82 9.04
N GLY A 106 25.47 4.95 10.04
CA GLY A 106 25.45 5.32 11.46
C GLY A 106 24.08 5.79 11.96
N LYS A 107 22.98 5.29 11.38
CA LYS A 107 21.60 5.60 11.78
C LYS A 107 20.98 4.39 12.49
N ASP A 108 20.23 4.66 13.58
CA ASP A 108 19.66 3.62 14.45
C ASP A 108 18.22 3.25 14.12
N THR A 109 17.53 4.07 13.33
CA THR A 109 16.17 3.83 12.84
C THR A 109 16.18 3.31 11.41
N ALA A 110 15.18 2.50 11.06
CA ALA A 110 14.98 2.01 9.71
C ALA A 110 13.53 1.69 9.39
N VAL A 111 13.25 1.42 8.11
CA VAL A 111 12.05 0.69 7.73
C VAL A 111 12.27 -0.78 8.08
N VAL A 112 11.48 -1.27 9.03
CA VAL A 112 11.65 -2.60 9.65
C VAL A 112 10.62 -3.62 9.15
N GLY A 113 9.56 -3.18 8.47
CA GLY A 113 8.57 -4.08 7.88
C GLY A 113 7.77 -3.44 6.73
N LEU A 114 7.36 -4.29 5.79
CA LEU A 114 6.42 -3.94 4.71
C LEU A 114 5.18 -4.83 4.78
N LEU A 115 4.00 -4.23 4.79
CA LEU A 115 2.72 -4.96 4.75
C LEU A 115 1.99 -4.62 3.45
N TYR A 116 1.83 -5.59 2.55
CA TYR A 116 1.07 -5.44 1.31
C TYR A 116 -0.36 -5.91 1.56
N MET A 117 -1.32 -4.99 1.48
CA MET A 117 -2.75 -5.27 1.64
C MET A 117 -3.40 -5.27 0.26
N ALA A 118 -3.90 -6.42 -0.21
CA ALA A 118 -4.51 -6.53 -1.54
C ALA A 118 -3.65 -5.87 -2.64
N GLY A 119 -2.33 -5.97 -2.53
CA GLY A 119 -1.38 -5.03 -3.12
C GLY A 119 -0.59 -5.60 -4.29
N PHE A 120 -0.16 -4.73 -5.20
CA PHE A 120 0.86 -5.12 -6.18
C PHE A 120 2.20 -5.36 -5.49
N LEU A 121 2.87 -6.46 -5.87
CA LEU A 121 4.19 -6.83 -5.37
C LEU A 121 5.14 -6.98 -6.57
N PRO A 122 5.58 -5.84 -7.16
CA PRO A 122 6.35 -5.84 -8.40
C PRO A 122 7.77 -6.39 -8.23
N GLN A 123 8.29 -6.96 -9.32
CA GLN A 123 9.74 -7.16 -9.52
C GLN A 123 10.37 -5.86 -10.06
N GLU A 124 11.70 -5.77 -9.97
CA GLU A 124 12.44 -4.67 -10.59
C GLU A 124 12.18 -4.60 -12.10
N GLY A 125 12.03 -3.39 -12.61
CA GLY A 125 11.70 -3.10 -14.01
C GLY A 125 10.21 -3.21 -14.36
N GLN A 126 9.35 -3.71 -13.47
CA GLN A 126 7.90 -3.76 -13.70
C GLN A 126 7.20 -2.49 -13.24
N CYS A 127 6.14 -2.10 -13.93
CA CYS A 127 5.16 -1.12 -13.47
C CYS A 127 3.79 -1.77 -13.24
N VAL A 128 2.80 -0.98 -12.79
CA VAL A 128 1.43 -1.48 -12.58
C VAL A 128 0.86 -2.05 -13.87
N ARG A 129 1.15 -1.43 -15.02
CA ARG A 129 0.63 -1.88 -16.32
C ARG A 129 1.08 -3.28 -16.71
N ASP A 130 2.32 -3.62 -16.39
CA ASP A 130 2.86 -4.97 -16.65
C ASP A 130 2.15 -6.04 -15.81
N LEU A 131 1.52 -5.64 -14.70
CA LEU A 131 0.90 -6.50 -13.70
C LEU A 131 -0.64 -6.53 -13.78
N MET A 132 -1.25 -5.61 -14.51
CA MET A 132 -2.70 -5.59 -14.71
C MET A 132 -3.17 -6.84 -15.47
N SER A 133 -4.41 -7.27 -15.20
CA SER A 133 -5.01 -8.36 -15.95
C SER A 133 -5.09 -8.02 -17.44
N LYS A 134 -4.92 -9.04 -18.29
CA LYS A 134 -5.13 -8.92 -19.74
C LYS A 134 -6.57 -8.56 -20.10
N ASP A 135 -7.51 -8.79 -19.19
CA ASP A 135 -8.94 -8.53 -19.38
C ASP A 135 -9.33 -7.07 -19.07
N VAL A 136 -8.39 -6.24 -18.60
CA VAL A 136 -8.62 -4.80 -18.40
C VAL A 136 -8.94 -4.12 -19.75
N PRO A 137 -9.94 -3.22 -19.84
CA PRO A 137 -10.26 -2.54 -21.08
C PRO A 137 -9.07 -1.73 -21.64
N GLU A 138 -8.99 -1.59 -22.95
CA GLU A 138 -7.80 -1.04 -23.64
C GLU A 138 -7.51 0.42 -23.27
N GLU A 139 -8.56 1.21 -23.04
CA GLU A 139 -8.48 2.58 -22.56
C GLU A 139 -7.82 2.71 -21.18
N PHE A 140 -7.90 1.64 -20.39
CA PHE A 140 -7.22 1.55 -19.10
C PHE A 140 -5.81 0.98 -19.23
N LYS A 141 -5.40 0.42 -20.37
CA LYS A 141 -4.05 -0.12 -20.58
C LYS A 141 -3.10 0.89 -21.19
N HIS A 142 -3.57 1.69 -22.16
CA HIS A 142 -2.73 2.65 -22.88
C HIS A 142 -3.39 4.04 -22.97
N PRO A 143 -3.59 4.72 -21.82
CA PRO A 143 -4.09 6.08 -21.83
C PRO A 143 -3.09 7.03 -22.50
N SER A 144 -3.59 8.11 -23.08
CA SER A 144 -2.71 9.18 -23.55
C SER A 144 -1.93 9.78 -22.37
N PRO A 145 -0.64 10.12 -22.53
CA PRO A 145 0.12 10.77 -21.47
C PRO A 145 -0.53 12.06 -20.97
N GLY A 146 -0.40 12.36 -19.69
CA GLY A 146 -0.89 13.60 -19.10
C GLY A 146 -2.39 13.62 -18.80
N ILE A 147 -3.02 12.45 -18.67
CA ILE A 147 -4.45 12.35 -18.33
C ILE A 147 -4.70 11.72 -16.96
N TYR A 148 -5.90 11.95 -16.44
CA TYR A 148 -6.47 11.22 -15.31
C TYR A 148 -7.45 10.17 -15.83
N TYR A 149 -7.46 8.99 -15.21
CA TYR A 149 -8.51 8.01 -15.46
C TYR A 149 -9.90 8.58 -15.18
N PRO A 150 -10.93 8.12 -15.88
CA PRO A 150 -12.32 8.41 -15.55
C PRO A 150 -12.62 8.14 -14.07
N ALA A 151 -13.58 8.88 -13.52
CA ALA A 151 -14.10 8.55 -12.19
C ALA A 151 -14.68 7.14 -12.21
N THR A 152 -14.52 6.40 -11.11
CA THR A 152 -15.07 5.05 -10.99
C THR A 152 -16.61 5.13 -10.98
N PRO A 153 -17.31 4.40 -11.87
CA PRO A 153 -18.77 4.35 -11.84
C PRO A 153 -19.28 3.76 -10.52
N VAL A 154 -20.48 4.16 -10.08
CA VAL A 154 -21.05 3.72 -8.79
C VAL A 154 -21.23 2.20 -8.72
N GLU A 155 -21.47 1.57 -9.86
CA GLU A 155 -21.62 0.12 -10.03
C GLU A 155 -20.33 -0.62 -9.63
N TYR A 156 -19.18 0.04 -9.74
CA TYR A 156 -17.88 -0.50 -9.37
C TYR A 156 -17.72 -0.70 -7.86
N ALA A 157 -18.57 -0.06 -7.04
CA ALA A 157 -18.60 -0.29 -5.60
C ALA A 157 -18.81 -1.78 -5.25
N SER A 158 -19.68 -2.48 -6.00
CA SER A 158 -19.96 -3.90 -5.78
C SER A 158 -18.77 -4.82 -6.09
N PHE A 159 -17.81 -4.36 -6.89
CA PHE A 159 -16.58 -5.11 -7.21
C PHE A 159 -15.47 -4.83 -6.19
N VAL A 160 -15.31 -3.57 -5.79
CA VAL A 160 -14.22 -3.13 -4.89
C VAL A 160 -14.53 -3.44 -3.42
N PHE A 161 -15.82 -3.43 -3.05
CA PHE A 161 -16.34 -3.69 -1.71
C PHE A 161 -17.22 -4.94 -1.71
N ASN A 162 -16.83 -5.96 -2.46
CA ASN A 162 -17.59 -7.19 -2.66
C ASN A 162 -17.71 -8.07 -1.40
N ASP A 163 -17.05 -7.68 -0.31
CA ASP A 163 -17.13 -8.28 1.02
C ASP A 163 -17.90 -7.43 2.04
N VAL A 164 -18.47 -6.28 1.62
CA VAL A 164 -19.34 -5.44 2.44
C VAL A 164 -20.78 -5.90 2.25
N GLU A 165 -21.41 -6.42 3.32
CA GLU A 165 -22.79 -6.91 3.27
C GLU A 165 -23.83 -5.79 3.09
N ASP A 166 -23.57 -4.59 3.66
CA ASP A 166 -24.46 -3.44 3.54
C ASP A 166 -24.14 -2.59 2.30
N PRO A 167 -25.01 -2.55 1.27
CA PRO A 167 -24.77 -1.75 0.08
C PRO A 167 -24.61 -0.26 0.36
N ALA A 168 -25.27 0.29 1.39
CA ALA A 168 -25.13 1.70 1.74
C ALA A 168 -23.72 2.03 2.23
N GLU A 169 -23.11 1.12 3.00
CA GLU A 169 -21.72 1.26 3.44
C GLU A 169 -20.74 1.12 2.28
N ALA A 170 -20.95 0.16 1.37
CA ALA A 170 -20.15 0.02 0.15
C ALA A 170 -20.19 1.31 -0.70
N LEU A 171 -21.37 1.89 -0.89
CA LEU A 171 -21.55 3.15 -1.61
C LEU A 171 -20.89 4.33 -0.89
N ARG A 172 -21.01 4.40 0.45
CA ARG A 172 -20.37 5.45 1.27
C ARG A 172 -18.85 5.39 1.15
N LEU A 173 -18.26 4.19 1.18
CA LEU A 173 -16.82 3.99 1.01
C LEU A 173 -16.39 4.33 -0.40
N HIS A 174 -17.11 3.88 -1.42
CA HIS A 174 -16.82 4.21 -2.82
C HIS A 174 -16.90 5.73 -3.09
N ALA A 175 -17.82 6.45 -2.45
CA ALA A 175 -17.94 7.91 -2.58
C ALA A 175 -16.70 8.68 -2.08
N SER A 176 -15.79 8.02 -1.35
CA SER A 176 -14.51 8.61 -0.96
C SER A 176 -13.45 8.58 -2.07
N PHE A 177 -13.72 7.91 -3.20
CA PHE A 177 -12.80 7.83 -4.32
C PHE A 177 -12.76 9.14 -5.09
N SER A 178 -11.57 9.51 -5.57
CA SER A 178 -11.29 10.73 -6.35
C SER A 178 -10.73 10.37 -7.73
N ARG A 179 -10.17 11.34 -8.46
CA ARG A 179 -9.45 11.10 -9.72
C ARG A 179 -8.08 10.50 -9.44
N HIS A 180 -7.59 9.65 -10.33
CA HIS A 180 -6.24 9.10 -10.28
C HIS A 180 -5.49 9.37 -11.60
N SER A 181 -4.28 9.92 -11.50
CA SER A 181 -3.34 10.07 -12.60
C SER A 181 -3.12 8.75 -13.34
N ALA A 182 -3.24 8.76 -14.66
CA ALA A 182 -2.97 7.58 -15.46
C ALA A 182 -1.45 7.35 -15.65
N ASP A 183 -0.66 8.43 -15.63
CA ASP A 183 0.80 8.42 -15.75
C ASP A 183 1.47 7.73 -14.54
N SER A 184 0.77 7.68 -13.40
CA SER A 184 1.27 7.02 -12.18
C SER A 184 1.39 5.50 -12.33
N TYR A 185 0.79 4.91 -13.37
CA TYR A 185 0.80 3.46 -13.61
C TYR A 185 2.00 3.00 -14.45
N ASP A 186 2.70 3.92 -15.13
CA ASP A 186 3.78 3.62 -16.07
C ASP A 186 5.17 3.60 -15.42
N GLY A 187 5.28 4.12 -14.19
CA GLY A 187 6.55 4.19 -13.46
C GLY A 187 7.08 2.80 -13.12
N LYS A 188 8.25 2.48 -13.66
CA LYS A 188 8.93 1.22 -13.39
C LYS A 188 9.64 1.23 -12.05
N LEU A 189 9.46 0.15 -11.29
CA LEU A 189 10.16 -0.08 -10.04
C LEU A 189 11.66 -0.21 -10.28
N SER A 190 12.47 0.57 -9.58
CA SER A 190 13.94 0.50 -9.65
C SER A 190 14.54 -0.38 -8.56
N TYR A 191 13.76 -0.70 -7.53
CA TYR A 191 14.20 -1.43 -6.35
C TYR A 191 13.06 -2.24 -5.73
N ALA A 192 13.28 -3.55 -5.60
CA ALA A 192 12.35 -4.45 -4.91
C ALA A 192 12.68 -4.56 -3.42
N ALA A 193 12.08 -3.69 -2.60
CA ALA A 193 12.37 -3.56 -1.17
C ALA A 193 12.11 -4.82 -0.32
N TRP A 194 11.20 -5.68 -0.77
CA TRP A 194 10.91 -6.95 -0.12
C TRP A 194 12.08 -7.95 -0.14
N LYS A 195 13.14 -7.68 -0.91
CA LYS A 195 14.40 -8.43 -0.85
C LYS A 195 15.19 -8.18 0.44
N ASP A 196 15.12 -6.97 0.97
CA ASP A 196 15.96 -6.53 2.09
C ASP A 196 15.16 -6.35 3.40
N ILE A 197 13.88 -5.99 3.28
CA ILE A 197 12.99 -5.68 4.39
C ILE A 197 11.96 -6.81 4.58
N SER A 198 11.79 -7.26 5.83
CA SER A 198 10.79 -8.27 6.19
C SER A 198 9.40 -7.84 5.73
N SER A 199 8.72 -8.71 5.00
CA SER A 199 7.53 -8.35 4.23
C SER A 199 6.42 -9.39 4.42
N VAL A 200 5.19 -8.91 4.56
CA VAL A 200 3.98 -9.73 4.66
C VAL A 200 3.01 -9.31 3.57
N GLN A 201 2.48 -10.26 2.79
CA GLN A 201 1.33 -10.05 1.93
C GLN A 201 0.06 -10.54 2.64
N ILE A 202 -0.94 -9.69 2.74
CA ILE A 202 -2.31 -10.10 3.06
C ILE A 202 -3.03 -10.39 1.74
N LEU A 203 -3.45 -11.64 1.56
CA LEU A 203 -4.20 -12.11 0.41
C LEU A 203 -5.70 -12.18 0.75
N PRO A 204 -6.53 -11.24 0.25
CA PRO A 204 -7.99 -11.38 0.31
C PRO A 204 -8.48 -12.48 -0.65
N SER A 205 -9.23 -13.47 -0.14
CA SER A 205 -9.58 -14.67 -0.92
C SER A 205 -10.70 -14.47 -1.95
N ILE A 206 -11.42 -13.34 -1.91
CA ILE A 206 -12.46 -13.01 -2.89
C ILE A 206 -12.18 -11.69 -3.63
N ASP A 207 -10.93 -11.25 -3.73
CA ASP A 207 -10.57 -10.01 -4.44
C ASP A 207 -10.96 -10.05 -5.93
N MET A 208 -11.77 -9.07 -6.36
CA MET A 208 -12.22 -8.92 -7.74
C MET A 208 -11.47 -7.81 -8.51
N VAL A 209 -10.61 -7.03 -7.84
CA VAL A 209 -9.88 -5.91 -8.43
C VAL A 209 -8.49 -6.36 -8.87
N ILE A 210 -7.75 -7.03 -7.98
CA ILE A 210 -6.51 -7.74 -8.34
C ILE A 210 -6.81 -9.23 -8.19
N PRO A 211 -6.93 -9.99 -9.30
CA PRO A 211 -7.27 -11.41 -9.23
C PRO A 211 -6.38 -12.17 -8.25
N VAL A 212 -6.99 -13.00 -7.40
CA VAL A 212 -6.30 -13.78 -6.34
C VAL A 212 -5.08 -14.52 -6.89
N ALA A 213 -5.24 -15.23 -8.01
CA ALA A 213 -4.15 -15.96 -8.66
C ALA A 213 -3.00 -15.03 -9.12
N GLY A 214 -3.29 -13.77 -9.48
CA GLY A 214 -2.28 -12.77 -9.80
C GLY A 214 -1.50 -12.32 -8.57
N GLN A 215 -2.18 -12.12 -7.44
CA GLN A 215 -1.54 -11.79 -6.16
C GLN A 215 -0.65 -12.93 -5.65
N GLU A 216 -1.11 -14.17 -5.75
CA GLU A 216 -0.34 -15.39 -5.44
C GLU A 216 0.89 -15.51 -6.35
N ALA A 217 0.73 -15.33 -7.66
CA ALA A 217 1.85 -15.40 -8.60
C ALA A 217 2.93 -14.34 -8.34
N MET A 218 2.54 -13.12 -7.93
CA MET A 218 3.50 -12.09 -7.51
C MET A 218 4.21 -12.50 -6.21
N PHE A 219 3.48 -13.06 -5.24
CA PHE A 219 4.05 -13.54 -3.98
C PHE A 219 5.04 -14.67 -4.18
N GLU A 220 4.69 -15.70 -4.95
CA GLU A 220 5.56 -16.85 -5.20
C GLU A 220 6.89 -16.42 -5.84
N LYS A 221 6.85 -15.50 -6.81
CA LYS A 221 8.07 -14.91 -7.40
C LYS A 221 8.92 -14.17 -6.36
N ALA A 222 8.30 -13.38 -5.48
CA ALA A 222 9.03 -12.68 -4.42
C ALA A 222 9.61 -13.66 -3.38
N LYS A 223 8.85 -14.71 -3.04
CA LYS A 223 9.23 -15.76 -2.09
C LYS A 223 10.37 -16.63 -2.62
N GLU A 224 10.41 -16.93 -3.92
CA GLU A 224 11.52 -17.62 -4.58
C GLU A 224 12.83 -16.85 -4.43
N VAL A 225 12.78 -15.53 -4.61
CA VAL A 225 13.96 -14.65 -4.50
C VAL A 225 14.37 -14.38 -3.04
N ALA A 226 13.39 -14.20 -2.14
CA ALA A 226 13.62 -13.81 -0.75
C ALA A 226 12.82 -14.67 0.25
N PRO A 227 13.13 -15.97 0.37
CA PRO A 227 12.32 -16.93 1.12
C PRO A 227 12.18 -16.57 2.60
N GLU A 228 13.23 -16.06 3.24
CA GLU A 228 13.17 -15.71 4.67
C GLU A 228 12.51 -14.35 4.95
N LYS A 229 12.29 -13.53 3.91
CA LYS A 229 11.74 -12.18 4.04
C LYS A 229 10.26 -12.11 3.74
N MET A 230 9.74 -13.01 2.91
CA MET A 230 8.34 -13.00 2.48
C MET A 230 7.46 -13.96 3.28
N LYS A 231 6.34 -13.46 3.81
CA LYS A 231 5.26 -14.27 4.39
C LYS A 231 3.93 -13.89 3.76
N GLN A 232 2.99 -14.82 3.72
CA GLN A 232 1.62 -14.57 3.26
C GLN A 232 0.63 -14.94 4.35
N VAL A 233 -0.44 -14.15 4.46
CA VAL A 233 -1.58 -14.43 5.35
C VAL A 233 -2.85 -14.31 4.52
N ILE A 234 -3.69 -15.34 4.55
CA ILE A 234 -4.95 -15.37 3.79
C ILE A 234 -6.08 -14.85 4.65
N PHE A 235 -6.84 -13.89 4.11
CA PHE A 235 -8.05 -13.36 4.72
C PHE A 235 -9.26 -13.96 3.99
N GLU A 236 -9.75 -15.09 4.51
CA GLU A 236 -10.84 -15.87 3.91
C GLU A 236 -12.17 -15.10 3.90
N GLY A 237 -12.71 -14.82 2.71
CA GLY A 237 -13.92 -14.02 2.51
C GLY A 237 -13.70 -12.51 2.54
N ALA A 238 -12.45 -12.05 2.58
CA ALA A 238 -12.13 -10.63 2.43
C ALA A 238 -12.05 -10.24 0.95
N GLY A 239 -12.58 -9.06 0.63
CA GLY A 239 -12.56 -8.42 -0.69
C GLY A 239 -11.39 -7.46 -0.84
N HIS A 240 -11.36 -6.66 -1.91
CA HIS A 240 -10.21 -5.78 -2.18
C HIS A 240 -9.98 -4.75 -1.07
N CYS A 241 -11.03 -4.00 -0.71
CA CYS A 241 -10.97 -2.94 0.29
C CYS A 241 -11.27 -3.41 1.73
N PHE A 242 -10.96 -4.67 2.07
CA PHE A 242 -11.21 -5.27 3.38
C PHE A 242 -10.72 -4.39 4.54
N CYS A 243 -9.57 -3.74 4.38
CA CYS A 243 -8.91 -2.96 5.43
C CYS A 243 -9.69 -1.71 5.88
N LEU A 244 -10.83 -1.42 5.27
CA LEU A 244 -11.65 -0.22 5.53
C LEU A 244 -12.91 -0.50 6.36
N HIS A 245 -13.27 -1.76 6.62
CA HIS A 245 -14.56 -2.08 7.26
C HIS A 245 -14.58 -3.34 8.12
N GLY A 246 -15.61 -3.43 8.97
CA GLY A 246 -15.96 -4.63 9.72
C GLY A 246 -14.84 -5.24 10.55
N LYS A 247 -14.86 -6.57 10.67
CA LYS A 247 -13.87 -7.37 11.41
C LYS A 247 -12.46 -7.30 10.82
N TRP A 248 -12.35 -6.91 9.55
CA TRP A 248 -11.10 -6.91 8.82
C TRP A 248 -10.16 -5.79 9.27
N VAL A 249 -10.71 -4.65 9.73
CA VAL A 249 -9.92 -3.55 10.31
C VAL A 249 -9.07 -4.06 11.48
N GLU A 250 -9.68 -4.71 12.46
CA GLU A 250 -8.96 -5.21 13.65
C GLU A 250 -7.89 -6.24 13.27
N ARG A 251 -8.24 -7.19 12.40
CA ARG A 251 -7.28 -8.20 11.94
C ARG A 251 -6.10 -7.59 11.18
N THR A 252 -6.33 -6.55 10.39
CA THR A 252 -5.26 -5.84 9.67
C THR A 252 -4.34 -5.09 10.63
N VAL A 253 -4.93 -4.43 11.64
CA VAL A 253 -4.19 -3.76 12.73
C VAL A 253 -3.28 -4.76 13.45
N ASP A 254 -3.78 -5.96 13.73
CA ASP A 254 -2.99 -7.02 14.39
C ASP A 254 -1.82 -7.50 13.54
N GLU A 255 -1.99 -7.66 12.23
CA GLU A 255 -0.87 -8.05 11.36
C GLU A 255 0.19 -6.94 11.25
N MET A 256 -0.21 -5.66 11.26
CA MET A 256 0.74 -4.53 11.33
C MET A 256 1.55 -4.56 12.63
N ILE A 257 0.88 -4.78 13.77
CA ILE A 257 1.50 -4.87 15.09
C ILE A 257 2.47 -6.05 15.17
N LYS A 258 2.01 -7.24 14.78
CA LYS A 258 2.82 -8.46 14.75
C LYS A 258 4.06 -8.29 13.88
N LEU A 259 3.93 -7.63 12.72
CA LEU A 259 5.07 -7.31 11.87
C LEU A 259 6.04 -6.34 12.54
N ALA A 260 5.54 -5.32 13.24
CA ALA A 260 6.38 -4.40 13.99
C ALA A 260 7.14 -5.11 15.13
N GLU A 261 6.43 -5.86 15.98
CA GLU A 261 7.01 -6.58 17.12
C GLU A 261 8.07 -7.61 16.70
N ALA A 262 7.88 -8.27 15.55
CA ALA A 262 8.84 -9.25 15.05
C ALA A 262 10.17 -8.65 14.57
N ASN A 263 10.27 -7.31 14.40
CA ASN A 263 11.43 -6.66 13.78
C ASN A 263 12.04 -5.51 14.60
N LEU A 264 11.53 -5.24 15.82
CA LEU A 264 12.09 -4.29 16.79
C LEU A 264 13.03 -4.98 17.78
#